data_AF-A0A7Z9K614-F1
#
_entry.id   AF-A0A7Z9K614-F1
#
_cell.length_a   1.000
_cell.length_b   1.000
_cell.length_c   1.000
_cell.angle_alpha   90.00
_cell.angle_beta   90.00
_cell.angle_gamma   90.00
#
_symmetry.space_group_name_H-M   'P 1'
#
loop_
_entity.id
_entity.type
_entity.pdbx_description
1 polymer ?
#
loop_
_entity_poly.entity_id
_entity_poly.type
_entity_poly.pdbx_seq_one_letter_code
_entity_poly.pdbx_strand_id
1 'polypeptide(L)'
;MRYESLGVLKIVPEKVSSGYTLVPTFRGRVVRLIDIDGTEVHKWDLPGRLGSLAYLLPNGNLLCSTVTDDGPPVRQAKGGHLYELDWSGGVVWDYVDHSQHHDLRRLPNGNTIYLGWRAMSDTAAARVRGGIAGMEKEGKIYEDYVREVSPKGETVWEWAVSELEIERYPLSDGVTRFEFAHANTCLPLPNGQILLNFRNLDLMAILNKETREFIWEKRNIMWGRPHDPHLLENGDILFFANGSQDIIAPARSNIIQFNKETGEETWRYEAPMAWTFYSHVMGGVERLSNGNTLIVESVSGRIFEVTPDCELVWDYINPDFDAIFPSSKEPGNAVFRAFRYAPDSPQLAGRLE
;
A
#
# COMPACT_ATOMS: atom_id res chain seq x y z
N MET A 1 -7.17 11.88 -16.31
CA MET A 1 -7.13 13.36 -16.40
C MET A 1 -5.84 13.80 -15.71
N ARG A 2 -5.11 14.79 -16.25
CA ARG A 2 -3.89 15.31 -15.62
C ARG A 2 -4.23 16.67 -15.02
N TYR A 3 -3.78 16.92 -13.80
CA TYR A 3 -3.89 18.23 -13.16
C TYR A 3 -2.87 19.18 -13.77
N GLU A 4 -3.30 20.40 -14.08
CA GLU A 4 -2.42 21.48 -14.57
C GLU A 4 -1.86 22.32 -13.43
N SER A 5 -2.60 22.42 -12.32
CA SER A 5 -2.15 23.02 -11.08
C SER A 5 -1.57 21.95 -10.16
N LEU A 6 -0.42 22.25 -9.55
CA LEU A 6 0.35 21.34 -8.69
C LEU A 6 0.53 21.96 -7.29
N GLY A 7 0.92 21.14 -6.31
CA GLY A 7 1.00 21.56 -4.91
C GLY A 7 -0.39 21.60 -4.27
N VAL A 8 -0.55 22.45 -3.25
CA VAL A 8 -1.83 22.55 -2.53
C VAL A 8 -2.83 23.35 -3.34
N LEU A 9 -3.98 22.73 -3.61
CA LEU A 9 -5.10 23.32 -4.34
C LEU A 9 -6.23 23.80 -3.41
N LYS A 10 -6.31 23.21 -2.21
CA LYS A 10 -7.33 23.57 -1.21
C LYS A 10 -6.82 23.32 0.20
N ILE A 11 -7.13 24.25 1.10
CA ILE A 11 -6.98 24.11 2.56
C ILE A 11 -8.20 24.75 3.22
N VAL A 12 -8.76 24.08 4.23
CA VAL A 12 -9.77 24.61 5.15
C VAL A 12 -9.14 24.58 6.55
N PRO A 13 -8.46 25.66 6.99
CA PRO A 13 -7.55 25.64 8.14
C PRO A 13 -8.17 25.15 9.45
N GLU A 14 -9.45 25.43 9.67
CA GLU A 14 -10.18 25.05 10.88
C GLU A 14 -10.65 23.59 10.91
N LYS A 15 -10.53 22.86 9.79
CA LYS A 15 -10.97 21.47 9.66
C LYS A 15 -9.86 20.50 9.30
N VAL A 16 -8.83 20.95 8.59
CA VAL A 16 -7.69 20.11 8.20
C VAL A 16 -6.93 19.61 9.42
N SER A 17 -6.49 18.36 9.39
CA SER A 17 -5.61 17.79 10.40
C SER A 17 -4.25 18.47 10.33
N SER A 18 -3.80 19.07 11.44
CA SER A 18 -2.46 19.65 11.53
C SER A 18 -1.38 18.59 11.39
N GLY A 19 -0.17 19.02 11.00
CA GLY A 19 0.99 18.14 10.91
C GLY A 19 1.65 18.17 9.55
N TYR A 20 2.35 17.08 9.23
CA TYR A 20 3.24 16.99 8.09
C TYR A 20 2.94 15.75 7.26
N THR A 21 2.88 15.90 5.94
CA THR A 21 2.58 14.80 5.01
C THR A 21 3.88 14.29 4.41
N LEU A 22 4.17 12.99 4.57
CA LEU A 22 5.24 12.32 3.85
C LEU A 22 4.74 11.96 2.45
N VAL A 23 5.44 12.42 1.43
CA VAL A 23 5.10 12.26 0.00
C VAL A 23 6.24 11.52 -0.72
N PRO A 24 6.16 10.19 -0.82
CA PRO A 24 7.08 9.37 -1.59
C PRO A 24 6.64 9.32 -3.07
N THR A 25 7.36 10.01 -3.95
CA THR A 25 7.10 9.90 -5.40
C THR A 25 7.47 8.50 -5.88
N PHE A 26 6.49 7.77 -6.43
CA PHE A 26 6.67 6.39 -6.84
C PHE A 26 7.70 6.29 -7.97
N ARG A 27 8.68 5.40 -7.83
CA ARG A 27 9.89 5.28 -8.66
C ARG A 27 10.84 6.48 -8.64
N GLY A 28 10.52 7.52 -7.87
CA GLY A 28 11.39 8.66 -7.60
C GLY A 28 12.62 8.29 -6.78
N ARG A 29 13.53 9.25 -6.63
CA ARG A 29 14.75 9.12 -5.79
C ARG A 29 14.70 9.96 -4.53
N VAL A 30 13.58 10.62 -4.27
CA VAL A 30 13.41 11.52 -3.12
C VAL A 30 12.09 11.19 -2.43
N VAL A 31 12.11 11.18 -1.10
CA VAL A 31 10.91 11.21 -0.27
C VAL A 31 10.87 12.56 0.43
N ARG A 32 9.76 13.28 0.30
CA ARG A 32 9.59 14.62 0.89
C ARG A 32 8.67 14.56 2.09
N LEU A 33 8.90 15.47 3.03
CA LEU A 33 7.97 15.80 4.10
C LEU A 33 7.54 17.25 3.89
N ILE A 34 6.23 17.47 3.79
CA ILE A 34 5.63 18.78 3.57
C ILE A 34 4.76 19.20 4.74
N ASP A 35 4.67 20.49 5.01
CA ASP A 35 3.64 21.06 5.88
C ASP A 35 2.26 21.12 5.17
N ILE A 36 1.25 21.66 5.86
CA ILE A 36 -0.12 21.78 5.33
C ILE A 36 -0.22 22.76 4.16
N ASP A 37 0.66 23.76 4.10
CA ASP A 37 0.75 24.72 3.00
C ASP A 37 1.49 24.15 1.77
N GLY A 38 2.06 22.94 1.90
CA GLY A 38 2.78 22.25 0.85
C GLY A 38 4.26 22.62 0.77
N THR A 39 4.78 23.33 1.77
CA THR A 39 6.20 23.69 1.87
C THR A 39 7.00 22.44 2.24
N GLU A 40 8.07 22.16 1.49
CA GLU A 40 9.05 21.12 1.87
C GLU A 40 9.76 21.55 3.15
N VAL A 41 9.55 20.79 4.23
CA VAL A 41 10.22 21.01 5.52
C VAL A 41 11.38 20.04 5.73
N HIS A 42 11.38 18.92 5.02
CA HIS A 42 12.47 17.95 5.04
C HIS A 42 12.40 17.04 3.80
N LYS A 43 13.52 16.38 3.48
CA LYS A 43 13.57 15.34 2.45
C LYS A 43 14.70 14.34 2.69
N TRP A 44 14.51 13.14 2.15
CA TRP A 44 15.52 12.08 2.07
C TRP A 44 15.85 11.79 0.60
N ASP A 45 17.13 11.89 0.26
CA ASP A 45 17.66 11.33 -0.98
C ASP A 45 17.84 9.81 -0.80
N LEU A 46 17.20 9.03 -1.67
CA LEU A 46 17.21 7.57 -1.59
C LEU A 46 18.44 6.97 -2.29
N PRO A 47 19.01 5.87 -1.75
CA PRO A 47 20.10 5.14 -2.41
C PRO A 47 19.75 4.60 -3.81
N GLY A 48 18.46 4.40 -4.08
CA GLY A 48 17.92 3.85 -5.32
C GLY A 48 16.56 4.45 -5.66
N ARG A 49 15.98 4.01 -6.79
CA ARG A 49 14.60 4.37 -7.13
C ARG A 49 13.64 3.72 -6.14
N LEU A 50 12.66 4.46 -5.64
CA LEU A 50 11.67 3.97 -4.70
C LEU A 50 10.97 2.72 -5.26
N GLY A 51 10.93 1.68 -4.42
CA GLY A 51 10.25 0.42 -4.67
C GLY A 51 8.75 0.61 -4.62
N SER A 52 8.19 0.69 -3.42
CA SER A 52 6.77 0.89 -3.20
C SER A 52 6.49 1.81 -2.02
N LEU A 53 6.79 1.34 -0.81
CA LEU A 53 6.44 2.01 0.43
C LEU A 53 7.66 2.74 1.04
N ALA A 54 7.39 3.92 1.60
CA ALA A 54 8.29 4.63 2.51
C ALA A 54 7.45 5.29 3.62
N TYR A 55 7.87 5.16 4.88
CA TYR A 55 7.18 5.76 6.02
C TYR A 55 8.15 5.98 7.21
N LEU A 56 7.78 6.88 8.12
CA LEU A 56 8.57 7.18 9.30
C LEU A 56 8.29 6.21 10.45
N LEU A 57 9.37 5.74 11.07
CA LEU A 57 9.35 4.96 12.30
C LEU A 57 9.28 5.90 13.52
N PRO A 58 8.82 5.42 14.70
CA PRO A 58 8.73 6.25 15.92
C PRO A 58 10.05 6.84 16.43
N ASN A 59 11.21 6.40 15.94
CA ASN A 59 12.51 7.00 16.24
C ASN A 59 12.85 8.18 15.29
N GLY A 60 12.03 8.43 14.28
CA GLY A 60 12.20 9.41 13.22
C GLY A 60 12.99 8.95 11.99
N ASN A 61 13.34 7.67 11.92
CA ASN A 61 14.00 7.11 10.76
C ASN A 61 12.98 6.80 9.65
N LEU A 62 13.40 6.93 8.40
CA LEU A 62 12.62 6.53 7.23
C LEU A 62 12.86 5.06 6.92
N LEU A 63 11.83 4.22 7.01
CA LEU A 63 11.86 2.85 6.48
C LEU A 63 11.33 2.87 5.04
N CYS A 64 12.08 2.34 4.09
CA CYS A 64 11.67 2.29 2.69
C CYS A 64 12.23 1.06 1.96
N SER A 65 11.79 0.88 0.71
CA SER A 65 12.37 -0.09 -0.22
C SER A 65 12.78 0.60 -1.52
N THR A 66 13.82 0.11 -2.18
CA THR A 66 14.22 0.53 -3.52
C THR A 66 14.25 -0.64 -4.49
N VAL A 67 14.17 -0.33 -5.78
CA VAL A 67 14.14 -1.33 -6.86
C VAL A 67 15.49 -2.00 -7.02
N THR A 68 15.47 -3.32 -7.11
CA THR A 68 16.60 -4.13 -7.59
C THR A 68 16.32 -4.72 -8.98
N ASP A 69 17.38 -5.01 -9.73
CA ASP A 69 17.26 -5.56 -11.08
C ASP A 69 16.96 -7.06 -11.08
N ASP A 70 17.61 -7.78 -10.16
CA ASP A 70 17.51 -9.24 -9.97
C ASP A 70 16.18 -9.68 -9.36
N GLY A 71 15.94 -11.00 -9.31
CA GLY A 71 14.75 -11.60 -8.71
C GLY A 71 13.68 -12.01 -9.72
N PRO A 72 12.44 -12.30 -9.26
CA PRO A 72 11.34 -12.73 -10.11
C PRO A 72 11.03 -11.75 -11.26
N PRO A 73 10.46 -12.25 -12.38
CA PRO A 73 10.10 -11.43 -13.53
C PRO A 73 8.88 -10.53 -13.28
N VAL A 74 8.20 -10.67 -12.14
CA VAL A 74 7.10 -9.79 -11.70
C VAL A 74 7.66 -8.40 -11.39
N ARG A 75 6.96 -7.34 -11.81
CA ARG A 75 7.48 -5.94 -11.72
C ARG A 75 6.55 -4.99 -10.98
N GLN A 76 5.31 -5.40 -10.71
CA GLN A 76 4.26 -4.60 -10.09
C GLN A 76 4.67 -4.22 -8.66
N ALA A 77 4.91 -2.92 -8.41
CA ALA A 77 5.43 -2.39 -7.14
C ALA A 77 6.66 -3.16 -6.59
N LYS A 78 7.52 -3.66 -7.49
CA LYS A 78 8.78 -4.31 -7.14
C LYS A 78 9.65 -3.37 -6.30
N GLY A 79 10.20 -3.88 -5.20
CA GLY A 79 11.30 -3.27 -4.48
C GLY A 79 12.55 -4.14 -4.57
N GLY A 80 13.04 -4.57 -3.41
CA GLY A 80 14.12 -5.55 -3.32
C GLY A 80 15.24 -5.19 -2.35
N HIS A 81 15.58 -3.91 -2.21
CA HIS A 81 16.56 -3.46 -1.21
C HIS A 81 15.85 -2.57 -0.20
N LEU A 82 15.69 -3.08 1.00
CA LEU A 82 15.04 -2.41 2.12
C LEU A 82 16.08 -1.59 2.88
N TYR A 83 15.71 -0.38 3.27
CA TYR A 83 16.57 0.54 4.01
C TYR A 83 15.82 1.14 5.19
N GLU A 84 16.54 1.33 6.28
CA GLU A 84 16.24 2.33 7.30
C GLU A 84 17.26 3.46 7.19
N LEU A 85 16.78 4.67 6.96
CA LEU A 85 17.58 5.88 6.85
C LEU A 85 17.34 6.76 8.08
N ASP A 86 18.40 7.28 8.68
CA ASP A 86 18.26 8.29 9.73
C ASP A 86 17.72 9.63 9.19
N TRP A 87 17.46 10.57 10.09
CA TRP A 87 16.96 11.91 9.72
C TRP A 87 17.89 12.69 8.78
N SER A 88 19.17 12.35 8.71
CA SER A 88 20.12 13.01 7.79
C SER A 88 20.25 12.29 6.44
N GLY A 89 19.56 11.16 6.25
CA GLY A 89 19.67 10.31 5.07
C GLY A 89 20.77 9.25 5.16
N GLY A 90 21.42 9.09 6.32
CA GLY A 90 22.40 8.03 6.56
C GLY A 90 21.75 6.66 6.65
N VAL A 91 22.32 5.65 5.99
CA VAL A 91 21.84 4.25 6.11
C VAL A 91 22.24 3.69 7.46
N VAL A 92 21.25 3.35 8.30
CA VAL A 92 21.47 2.74 9.63
C VAL A 92 21.13 1.25 9.66
N TRP A 93 20.36 0.78 8.68
CA TRP A 93 20.10 -0.62 8.44
C TRP A 93 19.72 -0.84 6.98
N ASP A 94 20.15 -1.95 6.40
CA ASP A 94 19.71 -2.38 5.08
C ASP A 94 19.63 -3.90 4.98
N TYR A 95 18.81 -4.37 4.04
CA TYR A 95 18.62 -5.78 3.77
C TYR A 95 18.15 -5.99 2.32
N VAL A 96 18.71 -7.00 1.65
CA VAL A 96 18.38 -7.31 0.26
C VAL A 96 17.60 -8.61 0.18
N ASP A 97 16.41 -8.53 -0.41
CA ASP A 97 15.68 -9.67 -0.95
C ASP A 97 15.04 -9.23 -2.26
N HIS A 98 15.62 -9.63 -3.38
CA HIS A 98 15.21 -9.26 -4.74
C HIS A 98 13.75 -9.62 -5.09
N SER A 99 13.12 -10.46 -4.28
CA SER A 99 11.71 -10.82 -4.39
C SER A 99 10.76 -9.84 -3.70
N GLN A 100 11.24 -8.88 -2.89
CA GLN A 100 10.37 -7.98 -2.12
C GLN A 100 9.52 -7.07 -3.00
N HIS A 101 8.25 -6.89 -2.60
CA HIS A 101 7.30 -6.02 -3.26
C HIS A 101 6.31 -5.37 -2.31
N HIS A 102 5.62 -4.34 -2.80
CA HIS A 102 4.43 -3.72 -2.20
C HIS A 102 4.57 -3.19 -0.76
N ASP A 103 4.64 -4.04 0.26
CA ASP A 103 4.58 -3.65 1.67
C ASP A 103 5.78 -4.20 2.47
N LEU A 104 6.15 -3.45 3.51
CA LEU A 104 7.16 -3.78 4.51
C LEU A 104 6.83 -3.02 5.80
N ARG A 105 6.99 -3.67 6.95
CA ARG A 105 6.65 -3.10 8.26
C ARG A 105 7.68 -3.50 9.31
N ARG A 106 8.13 -2.53 10.10
CA ARG A 106 8.92 -2.79 11.32
C ARG A 106 7.99 -3.27 12.44
N LEU A 107 8.36 -4.37 13.08
CA LEU A 107 7.67 -4.94 14.23
C LEU A 107 8.21 -4.35 15.54
N PRO A 108 7.43 -4.37 16.65
CA PRO A 108 7.87 -3.85 17.95
C PRO A 108 9.13 -4.53 18.51
N ASN A 109 9.40 -5.78 18.13
CA ASN A 109 10.61 -6.52 18.52
C ASN A 109 11.86 -6.12 17.70
N GLY A 110 11.74 -5.19 16.75
CA GLY A 110 12.82 -4.75 15.87
C GLY A 110 12.93 -5.56 14.57
N ASN A 111 12.21 -6.66 14.41
CA ASN A 111 12.20 -7.42 13.15
C ASN A 111 11.46 -6.64 12.05
N THR A 112 11.71 -7.00 10.79
CA THR A 112 10.98 -6.46 9.64
C THR A 112 10.18 -7.56 8.97
N ILE A 113 8.88 -7.34 8.77
CA ILE A 113 8.01 -8.21 7.97
C ILE A 113 7.73 -7.57 6.61
N TYR A 114 7.69 -8.36 5.55
CA TYR A 114 7.44 -7.85 4.20
C TYR A 114 6.83 -8.91 3.28
N LEU A 115 6.32 -8.45 2.15
CA LEU A 115 5.83 -9.31 1.06
C LEU A 115 6.94 -9.60 0.06
N GLY A 116 7.01 -10.83 -0.43
CA GLY A 116 7.90 -11.20 -1.53
C GLY A 116 7.29 -12.26 -2.45
N TRP A 117 7.83 -12.36 -3.66
CA TRP A 117 7.39 -13.36 -4.64
C TRP A 117 8.27 -14.59 -4.68
N ARG A 118 7.66 -15.75 -4.94
CA ARG A 118 8.38 -16.95 -5.40
C ARG A 118 7.59 -17.70 -6.46
N ALA A 119 8.28 -18.49 -7.28
CA ALA A 119 7.59 -19.38 -8.21
C ALA A 119 6.85 -20.47 -7.41
N MET A 120 5.59 -20.75 -7.78
CA MET A 120 4.86 -21.89 -7.23
C MET A 120 5.53 -23.19 -7.69
N SER A 121 5.44 -24.23 -6.87
CA SER A 121 5.73 -25.59 -7.32
C SER A 121 4.72 -26.03 -8.40
N ASP A 122 5.10 -26.96 -9.27
CA ASP A 122 4.18 -27.51 -10.29
C ASP A 122 2.90 -28.09 -9.64
N THR A 123 3.05 -28.72 -8.48
CA THR A 123 1.93 -29.26 -7.69
C THR A 123 0.98 -28.18 -7.18
N ALA A 124 1.49 -27.02 -6.75
CA ALA A 124 0.66 -25.91 -6.31
C ALA A 124 0.07 -25.15 -7.51
N ALA A 125 0.84 -24.92 -8.57
CA ALA A 125 0.37 -24.25 -9.78
C ALA A 125 -0.79 -25.02 -10.46
N ALA A 126 -0.75 -26.35 -10.46
CA ALA A 126 -1.81 -27.20 -10.99
C ALA A 126 -3.16 -27.08 -10.24
N ARG A 127 -3.12 -26.61 -8.98
CA ARG A 127 -4.31 -26.39 -8.13
C ARG A 127 -4.95 -25.02 -8.33
N VAL A 128 -4.26 -24.06 -8.96
CA VAL A 128 -4.78 -22.71 -9.19
C VAL A 128 -6.02 -22.74 -10.09
N ARG A 129 -7.11 -22.11 -9.63
CA ARG A 129 -8.38 -21.96 -10.36
C ARG A 129 -8.63 -20.51 -10.77
N GLY A 130 -9.46 -20.31 -11.79
CA GLY A 130 -9.85 -18.99 -12.29
C GLY A 130 -8.74 -18.29 -13.08
N GLY A 131 -8.96 -17.00 -13.36
CA GLY A 131 -8.06 -16.20 -14.18
C GLY A 131 -8.03 -16.64 -15.65
N ILE A 132 -7.24 -15.94 -16.46
CA ILE A 132 -7.12 -16.21 -17.90
C ILE A 132 -6.11 -17.33 -18.13
N ALA A 133 -6.60 -18.52 -18.51
CA ALA A 133 -5.76 -19.67 -18.85
C ALA A 133 -4.81 -19.37 -20.02
N GLY A 134 -3.56 -19.83 -19.94
CA GLY A 134 -2.54 -19.58 -20.96
C GLY A 134 -1.81 -18.24 -20.80
N MET A 135 -2.19 -17.41 -19.82
CA MET A 135 -1.52 -16.15 -19.48
C MET A 135 -0.54 -16.30 -18.30
N GLU A 136 -0.07 -17.52 -18.04
CA GLU A 136 1.09 -17.79 -17.19
C GLU A 136 2.37 -17.27 -17.87
N LYS A 137 3.37 -16.85 -17.09
CA LYS A 137 4.65 -16.41 -17.66
C LYS A 137 5.52 -17.63 -17.90
N GLU A 138 5.68 -18.02 -19.16
CA GLU A 138 6.51 -19.18 -19.55
C GLU A 138 6.05 -20.46 -18.82
N GLY A 139 4.74 -20.63 -18.65
CA GLY A 139 4.15 -21.76 -17.93
C GLY A 139 4.26 -21.70 -16.41
N LYS A 140 4.82 -20.63 -15.84
CA LYS A 140 4.98 -20.46 -14.39
C LYS A 140 3.96 -19.48 -13.82
N ILE A 141 3.51 -19.81 -12.62
CA ILE A 141 2.70 -18.96 -11.75
C ILE A 141 3.57 -18.56 -10.56
N TYR A 142 3.56 -17.28 -10.20
CA TYR A 142 4.21 -16.77 -9.00
C TYR A 142 3.20 -16.60 -7.87
N GLU A 143 3.60 -16.89 -6.65
CA GLU A 143 2.84 -16.66 -5.43
C GLU A 143 3.52 -15.64 -4.54
N ASP A 144 2.75 -15.10 -3.61
CA ASP A 144 3.21 -14.24 -2.53
C ASP A 144 3.64 -15.07 -1.32
N TYR A 145 4.69 -14.62 -0.65
CA TYR A 145 5.03 -15.00 0.71
C TYR A 145 5.09 -13.76 1.61
N VAL A 146 4.88 -14.00 2.90
CA VAL A 146 5.15 -13.05 3.97
C VAL A 146 6.37 -13.57 4.72
N ARG A 147 7.40 -12.74 4.88
CA ARG A 147 8.63 -13.13 5.58
C ARG A 147 8.96 -12.12 6.66
N GLU A 148 9.34 -12.62 7.83
CA GLU A 148 9.89 -11.85 8.94
C GLU A 148 11.38 -12.12 9.06
N VAL A 149 12.18 -11.04 9.09
CA VAL A 149 13.63 -11.10 9.27
C VAL A 149 14.07 -10.35 10.52
N SER A 150 15.09 -10.88 11.21
CA SER A 150 15.72 -10.18 12.34
C SER A 150 16.52 -8.96 11.86
N PRO A 151 16.93 -8.04 12.77
CA PRO A 151 17.84 -6.95 12.41
C PRO A 151 19.16 -7.42 11.77
N LYS A 152 19.55 -8.68 11.98
CA LYS A 152 20.74 -9.30 11.35
C LYS A 152 20.48 -9.89 9.97
N GLY A 153 19.24 -9.83 9.48
CA GLY A 153 18.83 -10.39 8.19
C GLY A 153 18.51 -11.89 8.22
N GLU A 154 18.38 -12.49 9.41
CA GLU A 154 18.01 -13.91 9.53
C GLU A 154 16.50 -14.07 9.37
N THR A 155 16.04 -14.94 8.48
CA THR A 155 14.62 -15.32 8.40
C THR A 155 14.21 -16.05 9.67
N VAL A 156 13.29 -15.47 10.43
CA VAL A 156 12.78 -16.06 11.68
C VAL A 156 11.39 -16.68 11.51
N TRP A 157 10.65 -16.25 10.49
CA TRP A 157 9.34 -16.79 10.15
C TRP A 157 9.04 -16.52 8.67
N GLU A 158 8.38 -17.46 8.01
CA GLU A 158 7.87 -17.31 6.65
C GLU A 158 6.54 -18.05 6.51
N TRP A 159 5.67 -17.53 5.67
CA TRP A 159 4.45 -18.17 5.20
C TRP A 159 4.21 -17.85 3.74
N ALA A 160 3.69 -18.80 2.97
CA ALA A 160 3.30 -18.58 1.58
C ALA A 160 1.86 -18.97 1.31
N VAL A 161 1.24 -18.32 0.32
CA VAL A 161 -0.18 -18.50 0.01
C VAL A 161 -0.51 -19.97 -0.36
N SER A 162 0.40 -20.68 -1.02
CA SER A 162 0.23 -22.10 -1.40
C SER A 162 0.13 -23.10 -0.24
N GLU A 163 0.41 -22.67 0.98
CA GLU A 163 0.17 -23.46 2.19
C GLU A 163 -1.32 -23.62 2.51
N LEU A 164 -2.16 -22.76 1.95
CA LEU A 164 -3.61 -22.89 2.03
C LEU A 164 -4.15 -23.91 1.03
N GLU A 165 -5.43 -24.27 1.22
CA GLU A 165 -6.26 -24.87 0.17
C GLU A 165 -6.64 -23.79 -0.86
N ILE A 166 -5.67 -23.42 -1.71
CA ILE A 166 -5.78 -22.32 -2.68
C ILE A 166 -6.94 -22.47 -3.68
N GLU A 167 -7.45 -23.68 -3.86
CA GLU A 167 -8.63 -23.99 -4.66
C GLU A 167 -9.91 -23.29 -4.16
N ARG A 168 -9.97 -22.94 -2.86
CA ARG A 168 -11.06 -22.16 -2.26
C ARG A 168 -11.06 -20.70 -2.72
N TYR A 169 -9.94 -20.23 -3.26
CA TYR A 169 -9.71 -18.85 -3.66
C TYR A 169 -9.38 -18.76 -5.15
N PRO A 170 -10.36 -19.01 -6.05
CA PRO A 170 -10.12 -18.86 -7.47
C PRO A 170 -9.77 -17.39 -7.79
N LEU A 171 -8.80 -17.22 -8.69
CA LEU A 171 -8.46 -15.92 -9.27
C LEU A 171 -9.70 -15.27 -9.87
N SER A 172 -9.86 -13.98 -9.60
CA SER A 172 -10.95 -13.19 -10.15
C SER A 172 -10.87 -13.09 -11.68
N ASP A 173 -12.02 -12.88 -12.32
CA ASP A 173 -12.11 -12.76 -13.77
C ASP A 173 -11.26 -11.59 -14.31
N GLY A 174 -10.72 -11.78 -15.53
CA GLY A 174 -9.88 -10.79 -16.20
C GLY A 174 -8.45 -10.65 -15.63
N VAL A 175 -8.07 -11.44 -14.62
CA VAL A 175 -6.72 -11.48 -14.08
C VAL A 175 -5.87 -12.52 -14.81
N THR A 176 -4.63 -12.18 -15.16
CA THR A 176 -3.67 -13.12 -15.75
C THR A 176 -3.18 -14.13 -14.72
N ARG A 177 -2.87 -15.37 -15.12
CA ARG A 177 -2.28 -16.39 -14.23
C ARG A 177 -0.79 -16.23 -13.97
N PHE A 178 -0.16 -15.12 -14.39
CA PHE A 178 1.26 -14.85 -14.09
C PHE A 178 1.51 -14.80 -12.57
N GLU A 179 0.59 -14.22 -11.81
CA GLU A 179 0.68 -14.06 -10.36
C GLU A 179 -0.64 -14.52 -9.73
N PHE A 180 -0.56 -15.38 -8.71
CA PHE A 180 -1.74 -15.91 -8.05
C PHE A 180 -2.43 -14.82 -7.23
N ALA A 181 -2.03 -14.56 -5.99
CA ALA A 181 -2.86 -13.74 -5.10
C ALA A 181 -2.65 -12.23 -5.25
N HIS A 182 -1.43 -11.79 -5.59
CA HIS A 182 -1.03 -10.39 -5.69
C HIS A 182 -1.31 -9.65 -4.38
N ALA A 183 -0.55 -10.03 -3.36
CA ALA A 183 -0.63 -9.41 -2.06
C ALA A 183 -0.10 -7.96 -2.14
N ASN A 184 -0.85 -7.01 -1.59
CA ASN A 184 -0.43 -5.60 -1.56
C ASN A 184 -0.33 -5.01 -0.15
N THR A 185 -0.74 -5.74 0.89
CA THR A 185 -0.64 -5.33 2.29
C THR A 185 -0.26 -6.51 3.18
N CYS A 186 0.68 -6.29 4.11
CA CYS A 186 1.01 -7.19 5.21
C CYS A 186 1.10 -6.43 6.54
N LEU A 187 -0.05 -6.04 7.08
CA LEU A 187 -0.15 -5.19 8.26
C LEU A 187 -0.10 -6.04 9.54
N PRO A 188 0.94 -5.89 10.40
CA PRO A 188 0.96 -6.51 11.71
C PRO A 188 -0.13 -5.93 12.60
N LEU A 189 -0.85 -6.81 13.30
CA LEU A 189 -1.89 -6.43 14.25
C LEU A 189 -1.36 -6.49 15.70
N PRO A 190 -1.95 -5.74 16.65
CA PRO A 190 -1.51 -5.73 18.05
C PRO A 190 -1.52 -7.11 18.74
N ASN A 191 -2.35 -8.03 18.25
CA ASN A 191 -2.44 -9.40 18.76
C ASN A 191 -1.41 -10.37 18.13
N GLY A 192 -0.43 -9.87 17.37
CA GLY A 192 0.61 -10.64 16.72
C GLY A 192 0.22 -11.26 15.38
N GLN A 193 -1.04 -11.14 14.96
CA GLN A 193 -1.55 -11.66 13.70
C GLN A 193 -1.32 -10.67 12.55
N ILE A 194 -1.61 -11.08 11.31
CA ILE A 194 -1.29 -10.26 10.13
C ILE A 194 -2.55 -10.05 9.29
N LEU A 195 -2.94 -8.79 9.08
CA LEU A 195 -3.96 -8.43 8.08
C LEU A 195 -3.30 -8.38 6.70
N LEU A 196 -3.82 -9.22 5.80
CA LEU A 196 -3.38 -9.39 4.42
C LEU A 196 -4.48 -8.92 3.47
N ASN A 197 -4.05 -8.46 2.30
CA ASN A 197 -4.95 -8.12 1.19
C ASN A 197 -4.41 -8.66 -0.12
N PHE A 198 -5.26 -9.37 -0.86
CA PHE A 198 -4.93 -10.06 -2.10
C PHE A 198 -5.77 -9.48 -3.25
N ARG A 199 -5.11 -8.68 -4.09
CA ARG A 199 -5.74 -7.92 -5.18
C ARG A 199 -6.45 -8.85 -6.18
N ASN A 200 -5.80 -9.95 -6.56
CA ASN A 200 -6.30 -10.85 -7.60
C ASN A 200 -7.39 -11.81 -7.10
N LEU A 201 -7.63 -11.84 -5.79
CA LEU A 201 -8.64 -12.66 -5.15
C LEU A 201 -9.83 -11.83 -4.65
N ASP A 202 -9.77 -10.49 -4.72
CA ASP A 202 -10.72 -9.57 -4.08
C ASP A 202 -10.93 -9.88 -2.59
N LEU A 203 -9.85 -10.26 -1.90
CA LEU A 203 -9.87 -10.88 -0.57
C LEU A 203 -9.03 -10.09 0.43
N MET A 204 -9.62 -9.81 1.59
CA MET A 204 -8.89 -9.46 2.81
C MET A 204 -8.95 -10.62 3.79
N ALA A 205 -7.87 -10.87 4.53
CA ALA A 205 -7.82 -11.94 5.51
C ALA A 205 -6.91 -11.59 6.69
N ILE A 206 -7.22 -12.12 7.88
CA ILE A 206 -6.30 -12.11 9.02
C ILE A 206 -5.68 -13.49 9.12
N LEU A 207 -4.37 -13.55 8.89
CA LEU A 207 -3.56 -14.76 9.03
C LEU A 207 -3.14 -14.95 10.49
N ASN A 208 -3.43 -16.14 11.02
CA ASN A 208 -2.86 -16.57 12.28
C ASN A 208 -1.44 -17.11 12.05
N LYS A 209 -0.42 -16.52 12.68
CA LYS A 209 0.98 -16.90 12.46
C LYS A 209 1.34 -18.28 13.00
N GLU A 210 0.69 -18.69 14.08
CA GLU A 210 0.93 -19.96 14.76
C GLU A 210 0.29 -21.13 14.02
N THR A 211 -1.01 -21.02 13.69
CA THR A 211 -1.76 -22.07 12.99
C THR A 211 -1.54 -22.04 11.48
N ARG A 212 -1.06 -20.91 10.94
CA ARG A 212 -0.81 -20.68 9.50
C ARG A 212 -2.08 -20.68 8.65
N GLU A 213 -3.22 -20.42 9.29
CA GLU A 213 -4.55 -20.38 8.67
C GLU A 213 -5.19 -18.99 8.81
N PHE A 214 -6.14 -18.69 7.93
CA PHE A 214 -6.97 -17.50 8.08
C PHE A 214 -7.99 -17.68 9.20
N ILE A 215 -7.97 -16.78 10.18
CA ILE A 215 -8.94 -16.72 11.29
C ILE A 215 -10.09 -15.76 11.02
N TRP A 216 -9.95 -14.93 9.99
CA TRP A 216 -11.00 -14.08 9.45
C TRP A 216 -10.71 -13.86 7.97
N GLU A 217 -11.75 -13.83 7.14
CA GLU A 217 -11.64 -13.53 5.72
C GLU A 217 -12.92 -12.86 5.21
N LYS A 218 -12.77 -11.93 4.28
CA LYS A 218 -13.90 -11.32 3.57
C LYS A 218 -13.54 -11.05 2.12
N ARG A 219 -14.39 -11.55 1.23
CA ARG A 219 -14.24 -11.41 -0.23
C ARG A 219 -15.42 -10.64 -0.79
N ASN A 220 -15.16 -9.64 -1.63
CA ASN A 220 -16.22 -8.95 -2.37
C ASN A 220 -15.68 -8.30 -3.64
N ILE A 221 -16.06 -8.85 -4.79
CA ILE A 221 -15.69 -8.35 -6.11
C ILE A 221 -16.15 -6.90 -6.37
N MET A 222 -17.20 -6.43 -5.69
CA MET A 222 -17.70 -5.06 -5.83
C MET A 222 -16.73 -4.00 -5.28
N TRP A 223 -15.74 -4.40 -4.49
CA TRP A 223 -14.64 -3.50 -4.08
C TRP A 223 -13.66 -3.24 -5.22
N GLY A 224 -13.65 -4.12 -6.22
CA GLY A 224 -12.88 -3.99 -7.44
C GLY A 224 -11.37 -3.94 -7.17
N ARG A 225 -10.82 -5.03 -6.63
CA ARG A 225 -9.39 -5.22 -6.37
C ARG A 225 -8.82 -4.25 -5.31
N PRO A 226 -9.26 -4.37 -4.04
CA PRO A 226 -8.99 -3.39 -2.97
C PRO A 226 -7.50 -3.27 -2.61
N HIS A 227 -7.13 -2.16 -1.96
CA HIS A 227 -5.78 -1.86 -1.47
C HIS A 227 -5.81 -1.32 -0.04
N ASP A 228 -4.67 -1.46 0.63
CA ASP A 228 -4.32 -0.73 1.86
C ASP A 228 -5.39 -0.82 2.96
N PRO A 229 -5.84 -2.02 3.37
CA PRO A 229 -6.73 -2.12 4.51
C PRO A 229 -5.97 -1.87 5.82
N HIS A 230 -6.68 -1.22 6.74
CA HIS A 230 -6.27 -0.95 8.11
C HIS A 230 -7.31 -1.50 9.08
N LEU A 231 -6.85 -2.02 10.22
CA LEU A 231 -7.71 -2.31 11.36
C LEU A 231 -7.75 -1.07 12.26
N LEU A 232 -8.93 -0.47 12.40
CA LEU A 232 -9.14 0.71 13.25
C LEU A 232 -9.29 0.30 14.73
N GLU A 233 -9.13 1.26 15.64
CA GLU A 233 -9.24 1.03 17.09
C GLU A 233 -10.62 0.48 17.53
N ASN A 234 -11.68 0.87 16.81
CA ASN A 234 -13.04 0.36 17.05
C ASN A 234 -13.26 -1.07 16.49
N GLY A 235 -12.24 -1.68 15.87
CA GLY A 235 -12.31 -3.01 15.28
C GLY A 235 -12.85 -3.08 13.84
N ASP A 236 -13.20 -1.95 13.25
CA ASP A 236 -13.61 -1.85 11.85
C ASP A 236 -12.41 -1.97 10.90
N ILE A 237 -12.70 -2.34 9.65
CA ILE A 237 -11.71 -2.33 8.56
C ILE A 237 -11.98 -1.11 7.66
N LEU A 238 -10.96 -0.27 7.48
CA LEU A 238 -10.93 0.86 6.53
C LEU A 238 -10.00 0.51 5.37
N PHE A 239 -10.42 0.71 4.13
CA PHE A 239 -9.61 0.34 2.96
C PHE A 239 -9.97 1.14 1.72
N PHE A 240 -9.07 1.10 0.74
CA PHE A 240 -9.25 1.70 -0.57
C PHE A 240 -9.91 0.70 -1.52
N ALA A 241 -11.15 0.95 -1.93
CA ALA A 241 -11.86 0.14 -2.91
C ALA A 241 -11.61 0.74 -4.30
N ASN A 242 -10.71 0.14 -5.08
CA ASN A 242 -10.28 0.71 -6.36
C ASN A 242 -11.39 0.76 -7.41
N GLY A 243 -12.35 -0.17 -7.35
CA GLY A 243 -13.42 -0.29 -8.33
C GLY A 243 -12.90 -0.64 -9.74
N SER A 244 -11.77 -1.35 -9.84
CA SER A 244 -11.11 -1.66 -11.12
C SER A 244 -11.81 -2.76 -11.93
N GLN A 245 -13.05 -3.10 -11.58
CA GLN A 245 -13.86 -4.08 -12.29
C GLN A 245 -14.86 -3.30 -13.13
N ASP A 246 -15.03 -3.64 -14.41
CA ASP A 246 -15.98 -2.99 -15.33
C ASP A 246 -17.46 -3.27 -14.99
N ILE A 247 -17.72 -3.80 -13.79
CA ILE A 247 -19.05 -4.17 -13.27
C ILE A 247 -19.87 -2.93 -12.94
N ILE A 248 -19.24 -1.86 -12.43
CA ILE A 248 -19.90 -0.58 -12.15
C ILE A 248 -19.36 0.47 -13.12
N ALA A 249 -20.24 0.97 -14.00
CA ALA A 249 -19.95 2.07 -14.89
C ALA A 249 -20.60 3.38 -14.40
N PRO A 250 -19.89 4.52 -14.44
CA PRO A 250 -18.48 4.64 -14.77
C PRO A 250 -17.59 4.07 -13.65
N ALA A 251 -16.41 3.56 -14.02
CA ALA A 251 -15.43 3.06 -13.06
C ALA A 251 -15.03 4.18 -12.09
N ARG A 252 -14.98 3.85 -10.79
CA ARG A 252 -14.76 4.81 -9.71
C ARG A 252 -14.11 4.13 -8.52
N SER A 253 -13.30 4.88 -7.77
CA SER A 253 -12.80 4.41 -6.48
C SER A 253 -13.69 4.92 -5.36
N ASN A 254 -13.71 4.17 -4.25
CA ASN A 254 -14.36 4.57 -3.01
C ASN A 254 -13.43 4.26 -1.84
N ILE A 255 -13.66 4.93 -0.72
CA ILE A 255 -13.09 4.49 0.56
C ILE A 255 -14.23 3.89 1.36
N ILE A 256 -14.01 2.70 1.90
CA ILE A 256 -15.04 1.95 2.62
C ILE A 256 -14.51 1.62 4.00
N GLN A 257 -15.36 1.83 5.01
CA GLN A 257 -15.19 1.32 6.35
C GLN A 257 -16.33 0.35 6.65
N PHE A 258 -16.03 -0.84 7.14
CA PHE A 258 -17.06 -1.76 7.61
C PHE A 258 -16.73 -2.37 8.97
N ASN A 259 -17.76 -2.70 9.71
CA ASN A 259 -17.66 -3.49 10.92
C ASN A 259 -17.23 -4.92 10.58
N LYS A 260 -16.07 -5.32 11.08
CA LYS A 260 -15.44 -6.59 10.73
C LYS A 260 -16.27 -7.83 11.13
N GLU A 261 -17.04 -7.73 12.21
CA GLU A 261 -17.86 -8.83 12.75
C GLU A 261 -19.19 -8.95 12.01
N THR A 262 -19.90 -7.84 11.79
CA THR A 262 -21.24 -7.86 11.16
C THR A 262 -21.16 -7.77 9.64
N GLY A 263 -20.08 -7.23 9.10
CA GLY A 263 -19.92 -6.90 7.69
C GLY A 263 -20.71 -5.67 7.24
N GLU A 264 -21.33 -4.94 8.17
CA GLU A 264 -22.06 -3.69 7.91
C GLU A 264 -21.09 -2.57 7.54
N GLU A 265 -21.38 -1.86 6.47
CA GLU A 265 -20.65 -0.65 6.11
C GLU A 265 -21.01 0.48 7.07
N THR A 266 -20.01 0.97 7.82
CA THR A 266 -20.18 1.99 8.86
C THR A 266 -19.83 3.38 8.36
N TRP A 267 -19.06 3.49 7.28
CA TRP A 267 -18.74 4.75 6.63
C TRP A 267 -18.25 4.54 5.20
N ARG A 268 -18.46 5.53 4.33
CA ARG A 268 -18.00 5.52 2.95
C ARG A 268 -17.71 6.93 2.46
N TYR A 269 -16.62 7.06 1.71
CA TYR A 269 -16.39 8.20 0.84
C TYR A 269 -16.57 7.79 -0.63
N GLU A 270 -17.46 8.50 -1.31
CA GLU A 270 -17.57 8.52 -2.78
C GLU A 270 -17.38 9.96 -3.25
N ALA A 271 -16.71 10.15 -4.38
CA ALA A 271 -16.64 11.48 -4.97
C ALA A 271 -18.03 11.94 -5.44
N PRO A 272 -18.36 13.25 -5.32
CA PRO A 272 -19.65 13.80 -5.76
C PRO A 272 -19.99 13.49 -7.23
N MET A 273 -18.96 13.31 -8.07
CA MET A 273 -19.07 12.85 -9.45
C MET A 273 -18.21 11.59 -9.61
N ALA A 274 -18.81 10.50 -10.07
CA ALA A 274 -18.16 9.18 -10.06
C ALA A 274 -16.79 9.14 -10.77
N TRP A 275 -16.56 9.94 -11.81
CA TRP A 275 -15.32 9.96 -12.59
C TRP A 275 -14.26 10.96 -12.08
N THR A 276 -14.48 11.65 -10.97
CA THR A 276 -13.51 12.61 -10.41
C THR A 276 -12.62 12.03 -9.30
N PHE A 277 -12.78 10.74 -9.01
CA PHE A 277 -11.90 9.98 -8.13
C PHE A 277 -11.80 8.53 -8.63
N TYR A 278 -10.65 8.19 -9.22
CA TYR A 278 -10.40 6.84 -9.70
C TYR A 278 -8.92 6.50 -9.76
N SER A 279 -8.51 5.52 -8.95
CA SER A 279 -7.21 4.87 -9.05
C SER A 279 -7.40 3.37 -9.26
N HIS A 280 -7.29 2.91 -10.50
CA HIS A 280 -7.47 1.50 -10.87
C HIS A 280 -6.44 0.53 -10.23
N VAL A 281 -5.30 1.06 -9.79
CA VAL A 281 -4.22 0.35 -9.09
C VAL A 281 -3.67 1.21 -7.95
N MET A 282 -2.96 0.58 -7.01
CA MET A 282 -2.40 1.26 -5.84
C MET A 282 -3.53 1.91 -5.02
N GLY A 283 -3.29 3.06 -4.41
CA GLY A 283 -4.22 3.72 -3.50
C GLY A 283 -3.75 3.55 -2.06
N GLY A 284 -4.01 4.59 -1.27
CA GLY A 284 -3.71 4.62 0.15
C GLY A 284 -4.82 5.32 0.92
N VAL A 285 -5.02 4.89 2.15
CA VAL A 285 -6.01 5.50 3.05
C VAL A 285 -5.47 5.48 4.48
N GLU A 286 -5.69 6.57 5.21
CA GLU A 286 -5.32 6.67 6.62
C GLU A 286 -6.39 7.44 7.39
N ARG A 287 -6.85 6.89 8.51
CA ARG A 287 -7.69 7.63 9.47
C ARG A 287 -6.76 8.47 10.36
N LEU A 288 -7.00 9.78 10.37
CA LEU A 288 -6.22 10.75 11.13
C LEU A 288 -6.77 10.92 12.55
N SER A 289 -5.94 11.47 13.44
CA SER A 289 -6.26 11.64 14.87
C SER A 289 -7.45 12.56 15.15
N ASN A 290 -7.75 13.51 14.25
CA ASN A 290 -8.94 14.37 14.35
C ASN A 290 -10.21 13.72 13.76
N GLY A 291 -10.13 12.46 13.32
CA GLY A 291 -11.23 11.72 12.71
C GLY A 291 -11.35 11.87 11.19
N ASN A 292 -10.62 12.81 10.57
CA ASN A 292 -10.57 12.96 9.12
C ASN A 292 -9.87 11.76 8.46
N THR A 293 -10.05 11.62 7.15
CA THR A 293 -9.41 10.56 6.37
C THR A 293 -8.51 11.16 5.30
N LEU A 294 -7.22 10.81 5.33
CA LEU A 294 -6.27 11.09 4.26
C LEU A 294 -6.38 10.00 3.19
N ILE A 295 -6.43 10.41 1.92
CA ILE A 295 -6.66 9.52 0.78
C ILE A 295 -5.64 9.82 -0.30
N VAL A 296 -5.05 8.76 -0.86
CA VAL A 296 -4.08 8.83 -1.96
C VAL A 296 -4.71 8.27 -3.22
N GLU A 297 -5.07 9.14 -4.18
CA GLU A 297 -5.41 8.74 -5.54
C GLU A 297 -4.12 8.55 -6.34
N SER A 298 -3.52 7.37 -6.22
CA SER A 298 -2.13 7.14 -6.58
C SER A 298 -1.75 7.53 -7.99
N VAL A 299 -2.49 7.12 -9.02
CA VAL A 299 -2.06 7.30 -10.42
C VAL A 299 -2.08 8.77 -10.86
N SER A 300 -2.96 9.59 -10.28
CA SER A 300 -3.07 11.02 -10.57
C SER A 300 -2.11 11.88 -9.71
N GLY A 301 -1.43 11.27 -8.74
CA GLY A 301 -0.56 11.96 -7.79
C GLY A 301 -1.31 12.84 -6.79
N ARG A 302 -2.63 12.67 -6.65
CA ARG A 302 -3.46 13.46 -5.75
C ARG A 302 -3.51 12.84 -4.37
N ILE A 303 -3.29 13.67 -3.35
CA ILE A 303 -3.47 13.34 -1.94
C ILE A 303 -4.47 14.34 -1.39
N PHE A 304 -5.51 13.87 -0.74
CA PHE A 304 -6.56 14.74 -0.24
C PHE A 304 -7.10 14.27 1.10
N GLU A 305 -7.70 15.18 1.83
CA GLU A 305 -8.25 14.93 3.16
C GLU A 305 -9.74 15.27 3.20
N VAL A 306 -10.52 14.38 3.80
CA VAL A 306 -11.96 14.56 3.98
C VAL A 306 -12.36 14.44 5.45
N THR A 307 -13.35 15.21 5.87
CA THR A 307 -13.96 15.08 7.20
C THR A 307 -14.78 13.78 7.31
N PRO A 308 -15.20 13.38 8.53
CA PRO A 308 -16.18 12.30 8.69
C PRO A 308 -17.47 12.50 7.88
N ASP A 309 -17.88 13.74 7.63
CA ASP A 309 -19.03 14.10 6.80
C ASP A 309 -18.70 14.18 5.30
N CYS A 310 -17.54 13.67 4.88
CA CYS A 310 -17.06 13.61 3.50
C CYS A 310 -16.80 14.99 2.86
N GLU A 311 -16.56 16.04 3.66
CA GLU A 311 -16.18 17.34 3.14
C GLU A 311 -14.69 17.37 2.80
N LEU A 312 -14.34 17.73 1.56
CA LEU A 312 -12.95 17.95 1.14
C LEU A 312 -12.36 19.18 1.85
N VAL A 313 -11.35 18.98 2.69
CA VAL A 313 -10.72 20.04 3.52
C VAL A 313 -9.26 20.29 3.21
N TRP A 314 -8.59 19.36 2.53
CA TRP A 314 -7.25 19.56 2.00
C TRP A 314 -7.09 18.81 0.68
N ASP A 315 -6.40 19.40 -0.29
CA ASP A 315 -6.20 18.82 -1.61
C ASP A 315 -4.83 19.21 -2.14
N TYR A 316 -4.01 18.21 -2.46
CA TYR A 316 -2.63 18.37 -2.88
C TYR A 316 -2.33 17.49 -4.09
N ILE A 317 -1.64 18.03 -5.08
CA ILE A 317 -1.13 17.30 -6.23
C ILE A 317 0.39 17.26 -6.16
N ASN A 318 0.96 16.06 -6.17
CA ASN A 318 2.40 15.85 -6.20
C ASN A 318 3.04 16.60 -7.40
N PRO A 319 3.96 17.55 -7.17
CA PRO A 319 4.61 18.30 -8.24
C PRO A 319 5.76 17.54 -8.90
N ASP A 320 6.22 16.43 -8.32
CA ASP A 320 7.36 15.68 -8.81
C ASP A 320 6.95 14.64 -9.85
N PHE A 321 7.62 14.64 -11.00
CA PHE A 321 7.34 13.74 -12.11
C PHE A 321 8.51 12.78 -12.36
N ASP A 322 8.20 11.49 -12.52
CA ASP A 322 9.17 10.46 -12.88
C ASP A 322 8.55 9.39 -13.81
N ALA A 323 9.41 8.54 -14.38
CA ALA A 323 9.02 7.40 -15.20
C ALA A 323 8.47 6.28 -14.31
N ILE A 324 7.15 6.26 -14.15
CA ILE A 324 6.45 5.34 -13.25
C ILE A 324 6.25 3.95 -13.86
N PHE A 325 5.78 3.92 -15.11
CA PHE A 325 5.48 2.69 -15.84
C PHE A 325 6.39 2.62 -17.07
N PRO A 326 7.05 1.48 -17.33
CA PRO A 326 7.91 1.32 -18.50
C PRO A 326 7.22 1.60 -19.84
N SER A 327 5.88 1.46 -19.89
CA SER A 327 5.06 1.71 -21.08
C SER A 327 4.61 3.17 -21.24
N SER A 328 4.83 4.04 -20.25
CA SER A 328 4.41 5.44 -20.33
C SER A 328 5.29 6.23 -21.29
N LYS A 329 4.67 7.02 -22.17
CA LYS A 329 5.39 7.94 -23.08
C LYS A 329 5.87 9.21 -22.39
N GLU A 330 5.22 9.58 -21.30
CA GLU A 330 5.48 10.79 -20.51
C GLU A 330 5.65 10.41 -19.04
N PRO A 331 6.46 11.16 -18.27
CA PRO A 331 6.53 10.95 -16.83
C PRO A 331 5.20 11.33 -16.17
N GLY A 332 4.90 10.68 -15.05
CA GLY A 332 3.75 10.99 -14.20
C GLY A 332 4.21 11.29 -12.78
N ASN A 333 3.28 11.63 -11.90
CA ASN A 333 3.53 12.08 -10.53
C ASN A 333 2.94 11.14 -9.47
N ALA A 334 2.81 9.86 -9.79
CA ALA A 334 2.14 8.89 -8.93
C ALA A 334 2.79 8.78 -7.55
N VAL A 335 1.94 8.57 -6.55
CA VAL A 335 2.33 8.34 -5.16
C VAL A 335 1.78 6.99 -4.74
N PHE A 336 2.63 6.06 -4.31
CA PHE A 336 2.19 4.70 -3.96
C PHE A 336 1.32 4.71 -2.68
N ARG A 337 1.86 5.30 -1.61
CA ARG A 337 1.17 5.66 -0.36
C ARG A 337 1.78 6.94 0.19
N ALA A 338 1.04 7.65 1.05
CA ALA A 338 1.46 8.83 1.79
C ALA A 338 0.92 8.72 3.21
N PHE A 339 1.56 9.43 4.15
CA PHE A 339 1.23 9.36 5.58
C PHE A 339 1.22 10.77 6.17
N ARG A 340 0.28 11.06 7.07
CA ARG A 340 0.23 12.32 7.82
C ARG A 340 0.67 12.08 9.26
N TYR A 341 1.66 12.85 9.70
CA TYR A 341 2.19 12.80 11.06
C TYR A 341 1.79 14.07 11.82
N ALA A 342 1.16 13.90 12.98
CA ALA A 342 0.86 15.01 13.88
C ALA A 342 2.15 15.71 14.34
N PRO A 343 2.14 17.03 14.63
CA PRO A 343 3.34 17.77 15.01
C PRO A 343 4.10 17.18 16.21
N ASP A 344 3.37 16.62 17.18
CA ASP A 344 3.87 16.00 18.40
C ASP A 344 4.13 14.49 18.28
N SER A 345 3.97 13.93 17.08
CA SER A 345 4.15 12.50 16.85
C SER A 345 5.61 12.05 17.09
N PRO A 346 5.83 10.83 17.62
CA PRO A 346 7.18 10.32 17.85
C PRO A 346 8.00 10.21 16.56
N GLN A 347 7.34 10.04 15.41
CA GLN A 347 7.97 10.02 14.08
C GLN A 347 8.70 11.31 13.72
N LEU A 348 8.29 12.46 14.28
CA LEU A 348 8.97 13.74 14.05
C LEU A 348 9.97 14.04 15.16
N ALA A 349 9.69 13.58 16.39
CA ALA A 349 10.52 13.76 17.59
C ALA A 349 11.02 15.21 17.79
N GLY A 350 10.16 16.20 17.55
CA GLY A 350 10.45 17.63 17.77
C GLY A 350 11.48 18.24 16.81
N ARG A 351 11.77 17.61 15.66
CA ARG A 351 12.79 18.09 14.71
C ARG A 351 12.33 19.22 13.78
N LEU A 352 11.06 19.63 13.87
CA LEU A 352 10.41 20.56 12.94
C LEU A 352 9.80 21.78 13.65
N GLU A 353 10.34 22.16 14.81
CA GLU A 353 9.93 23.36 15.56
C GLU A 353 10.73 24.61 15.19
#